data_AF-A0A972XZ45-F1
#
_entry.id   AF-A0A972XZ45-F1
#
_cell.length_a   1.000
_cell.length_b   1.000
_cell.length_c   1.000
_cell.angle_alpha   90.00
_cell.angle_beta   90.00
_cell.angle_gamma   90.00
#
_symmetry.space_group_name_H-M   'P 1'
#
loop_
_entity.id
_entity.type
_entity.pdbx_description
1 polymer ?
#
loop_
_entity_poly.entity_id
_entity_poly.type
_entity_poly.pdbx_seq_one_letter_code
_entity_poly.pdbx_strand_id
1 'polypeptide(L)'
;LNNSMWSEVPAVQVIAWRMLNRMRKEGWPQDLLDMMYLEEELLNWATATGEGEDNEDKIVHKDCNGNILKDGDSVVLIKDLVVKGANFTAKRGAPVHRISLVWDNAEQIEGKVDGQHIVILTQFVKKTK
;
A
#
# COMPACT_ATOMS: atom_id res chain seq x y z
N LEU A 1 -13.31 15.32 21.92
CA LEU A 1 -13.51 14.77 20.56
C LEU A 1 -14.98 14.76 20.18
N ASN A 2 -15.85 14.05 20.91
CA ASN A 2 -17.30 14.01 20.61
C ASN A 2 -17.95 15.41 20.52
N ASN A 3 -17.72 16.32 21.47
CA ASN A 3 -18.25 17.70 21.35
C ASN A 3 -17.46 18.59 20.38
N SER A 4 -16.24 18.19 20.03
CA SER A 4 -15.31 19.01 19.22
C SER A 4 -15.63 18.91 17.72
N MET A 5 -16.20 17.80 17.26
CA MET A 5 -16.61 17.61 15.85
C MET A 5 -17.78 18.52 15.43
N TRP A 6 -18.55 19.03 16.40
CA TRP A 6 -19.69 19.93 16.22
C TRP A 6 -19.37 21.39 16.55
N SER A 7 -18.08 21.73 16.68
CA SER A 7 -17.65 23.10 16.95
C SER A 7 -17.97 24.01 15.77
N GLU A 8 -18.43 25.24 16.04
CA GLU A 8 -18.59 26.29 15.03
C GLU A 8 -17.27 26.77 14.42
N VAL A 9 -16.12 26.36 15.00
CA VAL A 9 -14.79 26.72 14.51
C VAL A 9 -14.33 25.69 13.47
N PRO A 10 -14.17 26.06 12.18
CA PRO A 10 -13.89 25.10 11.12
C PRO A 10 -12.58 24.33 11.31
N ALA A 11 -11.55 25.00 11.83
CA ALA A 11 -10.27 24.37 12.14
C ALA A 11 -10.40 23.25 13.20
N VAL A 12 -11.31 23.41 14.17
CA VAL A 12 -11.54 22.39 15.21
C VAL A 12 -12.24 21.17 14.61
N GLN A 13 -13.19 21.36 13.70
CA GLN A 13 -13.85 20.27 12.98
C GLN A 13 -12.85 19.48 12.13
N VAL A 14 -12.00 20.16 11.37
CA VAL A 14 -10.95 19.54 10.55
C VAL A 14 -9.97 18.72 11.40
N ILE A 15 -9.53 19.27 12.54
CA ILE A 15 -8.62 18.56 13.45
C ILE A 15 -9.32 17.38 14.13
N ALA A 16 -10.59 17.52 14.52
CA ALA A 16 -11.37 16.43 15.10
C ALA A 16 -11.53 15.28 14.09
N TRP A 17 -11.88 15.59 12.83
CA TRP A 17 -11.99 14.61 11.75
C TRP A 17 -10.67 13.87 11.51
N ARG A 18 -9.55 14.60 11.47
CA ARG A 18 -8.20 14.03 11.35
C ARG A 18 -7.88 13.09 12.52
N MET A 19 -8.05 13.57 13.75
CA MET A 19 -7.83 12.75 14.94
C MET A 19 -8.68 11.48 14.96
N LEU A 20 -9.95 11.55 14.57
CA LEU A 20 -10.82 10.38 14.46
C LEU A 20 -10.30 9.39 13.39
N ASN A 21 -9.88 9.89 12.23
CA ASN A 21 -9.29 9.07 11.17
C ASN A 21 -8.00 8.36 11.59
N ARG A 22 -7.15 9.00 12.41
CA ARG A 22 -5.94 8.36 12.97
C ARG A 22 -6.23 7.21 13.93
N MET A 23 -7.40 7.21 14.55
CA MET A 23 -7.80 6.21 15.55
C MET A 23 -8.80 5.19 15.02
N ARG A 24 -9.10 5.17 13.70
CA ARG A 24 -10.11 4.27 13.09
C ARG A 24 -9.97 2.80 13.49
N LYS A 25 -8.75 2.31 13.76
CA LYS A 25 -8.46 0.95 14.25
C LYS A 25 -9.17 0.54 15.54
N GLU A 26 -9.55 1.50 16.37
CA GLU A 26 -10.21 1.24 17.65
C GLU A 26 -11.72 0.97 17.50
N GLY A 27 -12.26 1.04 16.27
CA GLY A 27 -13.66 0.74 15.93
C GLY A 27 -14.67 1.83 16.33
N TRP A 28 -14.57 2.38 17.54
CA TRP A 28 -15.48 3.42 18.04
C TRP A 28 -15.42 4.77 17.28
N PRO A 29 -14.33 5.20 16.61
CA PRO A 29 -14.33 6.46 15.87
C PRO A 29 -15.21 6.44 14.62
N GLN A 30 -15.54 5.25 14.10
CA GLN A 30 -16.34 5.10 12.88
C GLN A 30 -17.75 5.66 13.09
N ASP A 31 -18.40 5.31 14.20
CA ASP A 31 -19.74 5.81 14.54
C ASP A 31 -19.78 7.35 14.63
N LEU A 32 -18.69 7.97 15.10
CA LEU A 32 -18.57 9.43 15.17
C LEU A 32 -18.29 10.03 13.80
N LEU A 33 -17.44 9.41 12.98
CA LEU A 33 -17.20 9.86 11.60
C LEU A 33 -18.48 9.81 10.76
N ASP A 34 -19.29 8.77 10.93
CA ASP A 34 -20.55 8.59 10.21
C ASP A 34 -21.60 9.63 10.62
N MET A 35 -21.58 10.09 11.87
CA MET A 35 -22.44 11.18 12.34
C MET A 35 -21.92 12.55 11.91
N MET A 36 -20.61 12.73 11.70
CA MET A 36 -20.01 14.02 11.38
C MET A 36 -20.40 14.51 9.99
N TYR A 37 -21.01 15.70 9.91
CA TYR A 37 -21.20 16.37 8.62
C TYR A 37 -20.16 17.47 8.44
N LEU A 38 -19.33 17.33 7.40
CA LEU A 38 -18.38 18.36 6.96
C LEU A 38 -18.83 18.92 5.62
N GLU A 39 -18.77 20.24 5.49
CA GLU A 39 -18.89 20.89 4.20
C GLU A 39 -17.75 20.46 3.27
N GLU A 40 -18.00 20.45 1.95
CA GLU A 40 -17.07 19.94 0.94
C GLU A 40 -15.69 20.63 1.00
N GLU A 41 -15.66 21.94 1.26
CA GLU A 41 -14.43 22.71 1.43
C GLU A 41 -13.61 22.25 2.65
N LEU A 42 -14.28 21.97 3.77
CA LEU A 42 -13.64 21.51 5.00
C LEU A 42 -13.17 20.06 4.89
N LEU A 43 -13.95 19.23 4.21
CA LEU A 43 -13.55 17.86 3.91
C LEU A 43 -12.30 17.82 3.05
N ASN A 44 -12.25 18.62 1.99
CA ASN A 44 -11.06 18.77 1.12
C ASN A 44 -9.84 19.27 1.92
N TRP A 45 -10.04 20.20 2.85
CA TRP A 45 -8.95 20.62 3.73
C TRP A 45 -8.51 19.50 4.67
N ALA A 46 -9.45 18.74 5.24
CA ALA A 46 -9.15 17.67 6.17
C ALA A 46 -8.40 16.50 5.51
N THR A 47 -8.79 16.11 4.29
CA THR A 47 -8.19 15.02 3.50
C THR A 47 -6.87 15.39 2.86
N ALA A 48 -6.53 16.69 2.72
CA ALA A 48 -5.26 17.14 2.13
C ALA A 48 -4.00 16.58 2.83
N THR A 49 -4.12 16.11 4.07
CA THR A 49 -3.02 15.44 4.80
C THR A 49 -2.91 13.93 4.54
N GLY A 50 -3.75 13.36 3.66
CA GLY A 50 -3.81 11.92 3.38
C GLY A 50 -4.47 11.09 4.49
N GLU A 51 -5.12 11.75 5.45
CA GLU A 51 -5.93 11.08 6.47
C GLU A 51 -7.30 10.76 5.87
N GLY A 52 -7.89 9.61 6.23
CA GLY A 52 -9.13 9.12 5.64
C GLY A 52 -8.96 8.44 4.28
N GLU A 53 -7.76 8.46 3.69
CA GLU A 53 -7.40 7.48 2.67
C GLU A 53 -7.24 6.12 3.35
N ASP A 54 -8.02 5.11 2.93
CA ASP A 54 -7.85 3.73 3.35
C ASP A 54 -6.48 3.21 2.87
N ASN A 55 -5.44 3.48 3.66
CA ASN A 55 -4.14 2.83 3.53
C ASN A 55 -4.10 1.48 4.27
N GLU A 56 -5.17 1.11 4.97
CA GLU A 56 -5.26 -0.14 5.74
C GLU A 56 -5.49 -1.39 4.87
N ASP A 57 -6.13 -1.24 3.69
CA ASP A 57 -6.34 -2.34 2.74
C ASP A 57 -5.30 -2.41 1.62
N LYS A 58 -4.31 -1.51 1.60
CA LYS A 58 -3.25 -1.60 0.60
C LYS A 58 -2.33 -2.74 0.97
N ILE A 59 -2.45 -3.84 0.23
CA ILE A 59 -1.53 -4.96 0.22
C ILE A 59 -0.10 -4.41 0.03
N VAL A 60 0.74 -4.54 1.07
CA VAL A 60 2.12 -4.03 1.05
C VAL A 60 3.06 -5.15 0.66
N HIS A 61 3.64 -5.03 -0.53
CA HIS A 61 4.67 -5.95 -1.01
C HIS A 61 6.04 -5.57 -0.45
N LYS A 62 6.74 -6.53 0.15
CA LYS A 62 8.08 -6.32 0.74
C LYS A 62 9.08 -7.32 0.19
N ASP A 63 10.28 -6.84 -0.13
CA ASP A 63 11.40 -7.70 -0.55
C ASP A 63 11.96 -8.53 0.61
N CYS A 64 12.96 -9.36 0.33
CA CYS A 64 13.61 -10.21 1.35
C CYS A 64 14.28 -9.44 2.51
N ASN A 65 14.52 -8.14 2.36
CA ASN A 65 15.11 -7.28 3.39
C ASN A 65 14.08 -6.36 4.05
N GLY A 66 12.78 -6.49 3.71
CA GLY A 66 11.71 -5.67 4.24
C GLY A 66 11.49 -4.34 3.52
N ASN A 67 12.16 -4.09 2.39
CA ASN A 67 11.93 -2.88 1.60
C ASN A 67 10.61 -2.96 0.85
N ILE A 68 9.83 -1.87 0.87
CA ILE A 68 8.55 -1.78 0.15
C ILE A 68 8.82 -1.72 -1.36
N LEU A 69 8.14 -2.60 -2.08
CA LEU A 69 8.13 -2.66 -3.55
C LEU A 69 6.98 -1.80 -4.10
N LYS A 70 7.22 -1.22 -5.27
CA LYS A 70 6.25 -0.42 -6.03
C LYS A 70 6.20 -0.90 -7.48
N ASP A 71 5.09 -0.66 -8.15
CA ASP A 71 4.99 -0.88 -9.60
C ASP A 71 6.08 -0.09 -10.35
N GLY A 72 6.73 -0.76 -11.29
CA GLY A 72 7.83 -0.21 -12.07
C GLY A 72 9.22 -0.34 -11.44
N ASP A 73 9.34 -0.82 -10.19
CA ASP A 73 10.63 -1.04 -9.53
C ASP A 73 11.50 -2.07 -10.28
N SER A 74 12.80 -2.09 -9.95
CA SER A 74 13.71 -3.14 -10.40
C SER A 74 14.21 -3.98 -9.22
N VAL A 75 14.16 -5.29 -9.40
CA VAL A 75 14.56 -6.26 -8.38
C VAL A 75 15.54 -7.29 -8.96
N VAL A 76 16.24 -7.99 -8.09
CA VAL A 76 17.17 -9.07 -8.46
C VAL A 76 16.81 -10.34 -7.70
N LEU A 77 16.86 -11.48 -8.40
CA LEU A 77 16.64 -12.79 -7.78
C LEU A 77 17.77 -13.16 -6.82
N ILE A 78 17.41 -13.57 -5.60
CA ILE A 78 18.39 -14.05 -4.61
C ILE A 78 18.58 -15.57 -4.60
N LYS A 79 17.74 -16.30 -5.35
CA LYS A 79 17.77 -17.76 -5.49
C LYS A 79 17.49 -18.19 -6.94
N ASP A 80 17.90 -19.40 -7.29
CA ASP A 80 17.48 -20.06 -8.54
C ASP A 80 16.02 -20.49 -8.41
N LEU A 81 15.18 -20.11 -9.38
CA LEU A 81 13.76 -20.43 -9.40
C LEU A 81 13.43 -21.22 -10.67
N VAL A 82 12.89 -22.42 -10.50
CA VAL A 82 12.33 -23.19 -11.62
C VAL A 82 10.97 -22.60 -11.94
N VAL A 83 10.82 -22.08 -13.15
CA VAL A 83 9.58 -21.42 -13.57
C VAL A 83 8.56 -22.49 -13.95
N LYS A 84 7.42 -22.49 -13.27
CA LYS A 84 6.32 -23.42 -13.63
C LYS A 84 5.75 -23.02 -14.99
N GLY A 85 5.62 -23.99 -15.89
CA GLY A 85 5.10 -23.77 -17.25
C GLY A 85 6.12 -23.23 -18.26
N ALA A 86 7.36 -22.98 -17.84
CA ALA A 86 8.47 -22.66 -18.74
C ALA A 86 9.58 -23.70 -18.59
N ASN A 87 10.26 -24.03 -19.69
CA ASN A 87 11.32 -25.05 -19.68
C ASN A 87 12.69 -24.44 -19.34
N PHE A 88 12.71 -23.43 -18.46
CA PHE A 88 13.94 -22.74 -18.03
C PHE A 88 13.91 -22.44 -16.53
N THR A 89 15.12 -22.21 -15.99
CA THR A 89 15.33 -21.83 -14.59
C THR A 89 15.84 -20.41 -14.55
N ALA A 90 15.11 -19.52 -13.88
CA ALA A 90 15.56 -18.16 -13.63
C ALA A 90 16.68 -18.20 -12.59
N LYS A 91 17.88 -17.78 -12.97
CA LYS A 91 19.09 -17.90 -12.15
C LYS A 91 19.19 -16.80 -11.10
N ARG A 92 19.81 -17.12 -9.96
CA ARG A 92 20.22 -16.15 -8.96
C ARG A 92 21.04 -15.05 -9.62
N GLY A 93 20.74 -13.80 -9.27
CA GLY A 93 21.38 -12.63 -9.84
C GLY A 93 20.71 -12.11 -11.11
N ALA A 94 19.74 -12.84 -11.69
CA ALA A 94 19.00 -12.33 -12.83
C ALA A 94 18.21 -11.07 -12.44
N PRO A 95 18.34 -9.98 -13.21
CA PRO A 95 17.59 -8.76 -12.99
C PRO A 95 16.17 -8.90 -13.53
N VAL A 96 15.21 -8.36 -12.79
CA VAL A 96 13.81 -8.25 -13.19
C VAL A 96 13.44 -6.78 -13.14
N HIS A 97 13.25 -6.20 -14.31
CA HIS A 97 12.94 -4.78 -14.45
C HIS A 97 11.44 -4.57 -14.64
N ARG A 98 10.94 -3.42 -14.16
CA ARG A 98 9.55 -2.99 -14.33
C ARG A 98 8.58 -4.03 -13.77
N ILE A 99 8.77 -4.40 -12.51
CA ILE A 99 7.86 -5.34 -11.84
C ILE A 99 6.46 -4.73 -11.69
N SER A 100 5.46 -5.58 -11.63
CA SER A 100 4.09 -5.21 -11.27
C SER A 100 3.70 -5.87 -9.95
N LEU A 101 2.98 -5.15 -9.11
CA LEU A 101 2.46 -5.66 -7.85
C LEU A 101 1.20 -6.48 -8.08
N VAL A 102 1.06 -7.60 -7.36
CA VAL A 102 -0.13 -8.45 -7.42
C VAL A 102 -1.19 -7.93 -6.46
N TRP A 103 -2.31 -7.45 -7.01
CA TRP A 103 -3.35 -6.72 -6.28
C TRP A 103 -4.06 -7.50 -5.16
N ASP A 104 -4.00 -8.84 -5.17
CA ASP A 104 -4.66 -9.72 -4.20
C ASP A 104 -3.65 -10.50 -3.31
N ASN A 105 -2.33 -10.33 -3.50
CA ASN A 105 -1.34 -11.11 -2.78
C ASN A 105 0.00 -10.38 -2.54
N ALA A 106 0.23 -9.96 -1.28
CA ALA A 106 1.45 -9.25 -0.85
C ALA A 106 2.75 -10.01 -1.10
N GLU A 107 2.68 -11.34 -1.16
CA GLU A 107 3.85 -12.20 -1.32
C GLU A 107 4.20 -12.42 -2.79
N GLN A 108 3.42 -11.92 -3.74
CA GLN A 108 3.62 -12.12 -5.16
C GLN A 108 3.86 -10.82 -5.91
N ILE A 109 4.73 -10.88 -6.91
CA ILE A 109 4.94 -9.83 -7.90
C ILE A 109 5.05 -10.47 -9.28
N GLU A 110 4.68 -9.73 -10.31
CA GLU A 110 4.89 -10.13 -11.69
C GLU A 110 6.10 -9.43 -12.27
N GLY A 111 6.82 -10.14 -13.13
CA GLY A 111 7.97 -9.58 -13.82
C GLY A 111 8.32 -10.34 -15.08
N LYS A 112 9.27 -9.80 -15.83
CA LYS A 112 9.73 -10.39 -17.09
C LYS A 112 11.17 -10.89 -16.97
N VAL A 113 11.37 -12.16 -17.29
CA VAL A 113 12.70 -12.81 -17.37
C VAL A 113 12.78 -13.54 -18.71
N ASP A 114 13.88 -13.36 -19.45
CA ASP A 114 14.11 -13.98 -20.76
C ASP A 114 12.94 -13.86 -21.75
N GLY A 115 12.24 -12.72 -21.73
CA GLY A 115 11.11 -12.49 -22.63
C GLY A 115 9.77 -13.01 -22.14
N GLN A 116 9.73 -13.80 -21.06
CA GLN A 116 8.51 -14.42 -20.53
C GLN A 116 8.03 -13.73 -19.25
N HIS A 117 6.71 -13.62 -19.09
CA HIS A 117 6.08 -13.14 -17.87
C HIS A 117 6.02 -14.27 -16.84
N ILE A 118 6.48 -13.98 -15.63
CA ILE A 118 6.53 -14.94 -14.53
C ILE A 118 6.03 -14.28 -13.25
N VAL A 119 5.40 -15.08 -12.38
CA VAL A 119 5.02 -14.69 -11.03
C VAL A 119 6.13 -15.13 -10.08
N ILE A 120 6.60 -14.20 -9.25
CA ILE A 120 7.75 -14.38 -8.36
C ILE A 120 7.32 -14.07 -6.92
N LEU A 121 7.76 -14.89 -5.97
CA LEU A 121 7.55 -14.59 -4.56
C LEU A 121 8.48 -13.47 -4.08
N THR A 122 7.94 -12.48 -3.38
CA THR A 122 8.66 -11.28 -2.94
C THR A 122 9.83 -11.59 -1.99
N GLN A 123 9.73 -12.66 -1.21
CA GLN A 123 10.80 -13.18 -0.36
C GLN A 123 12.06 -13.65 -1.12
N PHE A 124 11.97 -13.87 -2.44
CA PHE A 124 13.09 -14.31 -3.29
C PHE A 124 13.66 -13.21 -4.17
N VAL A 125 13.25 -11.96 -3.94
CA VAL A 125 13.78 -10.80 -4.63
C VAL A 125 14.40 -9.81 -3.66
N LYS A 126 15.35 -9.04 -4.18
CA LYS A 126 15.95 -7.89 -3.50
C LYS A 126 15.76 -6.65 -4.37
N LYS A 127 15.24 -5.57 -3.79
CA LYS A 127 15.14 -4.27 -4.48
C LYS A 127 16.52 -3.73 -4.82
N THR A 128 16.71 -3.30 -6.06
CA THR A 128 17.99 -2.75 -6.56
C THR A 128 17.89 -1.28 -6.92
N LYS A 129 16.70 -0.82 -7.34
CA LYS A 129 16.42 0.59 -7.62
C LYS A 129 14.93 0.87 -7.43
#